data_AF-A0A2M8NH23-F1
#
_entry.id   AF-A0A2M8NH23-F1
#
_cell.length_a   1.000
_cell.length_b   1.000
_cell.length_c   1.000
_cell.angle_alpha   90.00
_cell.angle_beta   90.00
_cell.angle_gamma   90.00
#
_symmetry.space_group_name_H-M   'P 1'
#
loop_
_entity.id
_entity.type
_entity.pdbx_description
1 polymer ?
#
loop_
_entity_poly.entity_id
_entity_poly.type
_entity_poly.pdbx_seq_one_letter_code
_entity_poly.pdbx_strand_id
1 'polypeptide(L)'
;AAATGAARAFAAGYVAHLAMDEIWWLRMMRPHFGEREWAERSQRFLMLNIILTVMDERDEAAARREVSALRSALPAAWCPFLPDQALIAWRDLIAAQIAPGGSSRTLEILAPRVGKTELELRRMLDDAPQLEADLWAHVPRELLRTVEEAMLTHARDSLCAYWMAVSPGS
;
A
#
# COMPACT_ATOMS: atom_id res chain seq x y z
N ALA A 1 5.80 -5.73 30.56
CA ALA A 1 5.11 -4.43 30.68
C ALA A 1 3.92 -4.44 29.73
N ALA A 2 2.80 -3.80 30.09
CA ALA A 2 1.66 -3.68 29.17
C ALA A 2 2.08 -2.86 27.95
N ALA A 3 1.65 -3.26 26.75
CA ALA A 3 1.89 -2.49 25.54
C ALA A 3 1.29 -1.08 25.68
N THR A 4 2.08 -0.05 25.37
CA THR A 4 1.65 1.35 25.39
C THR A 4 0.53 1.57 24.38
N GLY A 5 -0.26 2.65 24.54
CA GLY A 5 -1.30 3.00 23.55
C GLY A 5 -0.76 3.13 22.13
N ALA A 6 0.45 3.70 21.97
CA ALA A 6 1.13 3.82 20.69
C ALA A 6 1.53 2.46 20.09
N ALA A 7 2.05 1.54 20.91
CA ALA A 7 2.37 0.17 20.46
C ALA A 7 1.10 -0.58 20.02
N ARG A 8 -0.01 -0.40 20.74
CA ARG A 8 -1.31 -1.00 20.35
C ARG A 8 -1.84 -0.41 19.04
N ALA A 9 -1.70 0.90 18.83
CA ALA A 9 -2.10 1.56 17.59
C ALA A 9 -1.25 1.08 16.40
N PHE A 10 0.05 0.93 16.59
CA PHE A 10 0.94 0.34 15.58
C PHE A 10 0.51 -1.10 15.23
N ALA A 11 0.29 -1.95 16.23
CA ALA A 11 -0.15 -3.32 16.01
C ALA A 11 -1.53 -3.39 15.30
N ALA A 12 -2.47 -2.52 15.67
CA ALA A 12 -3.77 -2.42 14.99
C ALA A 12 -3.61 -2.04 13.51
N GLY A 13 -2.78 -1.03 13.21
CA GLY A 13 -2.47 -0.64 11.83
C GLY A 13 -1.77 -1.75 11.04
N TYR A 14 -0.86 -2.48 11.68
CA TYR A 14 -0.17 -3.62 11.07
C TYR A 14 -1.13 -4.77 10.74
N VAL A 15 -2.06 -5.11 11.65
CA VAL A 15 -3.12 -6.09 11.40
C VAL A 15 -4.02 -5.65 10.24
N ALA A 16 -4.45 -4.38 10.24
CA ALA A 16 -5.26 -3.83 9.15
C ALA A 16 -4.54 -3.93 7.80
N HIS A 17 -3.24 -3.60 7.75
CA HIS A 17 -2.43 -3.74 6.54
C HIS A 17 -2.34 -5.18 6.04
N LEU A 18 -2.05 -6.15 6.92
CA LEU A 18 -1.98 -7.57 6.54
C LEU A 18 -3.33 -8.10 6.03
N ALA A 19 -4.44 -7.67 6.63
CA ALA A 19 -5.77 -8.01 6.16
C ALA A 19 -6.04 -7.45 4.76
N MET A 20 -5.61 -6.21 4.48
CA MET A 20 -5.70 -5.64 3.14
C MET A 20 -4.88 -6.46 2.13
N ASP A 21 -3.65 -6.83 2.47
CA ASP A 21 -2.76 -7.63 1.60
C ASP A 21 -3.34 -9.01 1.29
N GLU A 22 -4.00 -9.66 2.25
CA GLU A 22 -4.69 -10.93 2.03
C GLU A 22 -5.78 -10.80 0.95
N ILE A 23 -6.64 -9.77 1.07
CA ILE A 23 -7.70 -9.55 0.10
C ILE A 23 -7.13 -9.13 -1.26
N TRP A 24 -6.10 -8.28 -1.28
CA TRP A 24 -5.41 -7.90 -2.51
C TRP A 24 -4.83 -9.12 -3.22
N TRP A 25 -4.18 -10.04 -2.49
CA TRP A 25 -3.68 -11.28 -3.06
C TRP A 25 -4.81 -12.14 -3.63
N LEU A 26 -5.83 -12.43 -2.82
CA LEU A 26 -6.90 -13.37 -3.18
C LEU A 26 -7.80 -12.86 -4.31
N ARG A 27 -8.05 -11.55 -4.37
CA ARG A 27 -9.06 -10.96 -5.28
C ARG A 27 -8.47 -10.12 -6.41
N MET A 28 -7.22 -9.64 -6.29
CA MET A 28 -6.56 -8.86 -7.35
C MET A 28 -5.35 -9.59 -7.93
N MET A 29 -4.28 -9.73 -7.14
CA MET A 29 -2.97 -10.12 -7.65
C MET A 29 -2.99 -11.53 -8.23
N ARG A 30 -3.41 -12.54 -7.45
CA ARG A 30 -3.44 -13.93 -7.89
C ARG A 30 -4.35 -14.14 -9.11
N PRO A 31 -5.66 -13.81 -9.09
CA PRO A 31 -6.54 -14.09 -10.22
C PRO A 31 -6.21 -13.28 -11.47
N HIS A 32 -5.84 -11.99 -11.33
CA HIS A 32 -5.74 -11.10 -12.49
C HIS A 32 -4.32 -10.92 -13.01
N PHE A 33 -3.28 -11.01 -12.17
CA PHE A 33 -1.89 -10.84 -12.60
C PHE A 33 -1.08 -12.14 -12.56
N GLY A 34 -1.48 -13.10 -11.71
CA GLY A 34 -0.86 -14.42 -11.60
C GLY A 34 -1.43 -15.46 -12.57
N GLU A 35 -2.73 -15.78 -12.43
CA GLU A 35 -3.38 -16.93 -13.07
C GLU A 35 -3.98 -16.61 -14.45
N ARG A 36 -4.58 -15.43 -14.63
CA ARG A 36 -5.17 -15.03 -15.91
C ARG A 36 -4.10 -14.54 -16.89
N GLU A 37 -4.04 -15.19 -18.04
CA GLU A 37 -3.12 -14.87 -19.14
C GLU A 37 -3.75 -13.88 -20.13
N TRP A 38 -3.50 -12.58 -19.97
CA TRP A 38 -3.97 -11.53 -20.89
C TRP A 38 -2.85 -10.72 -21.56
N ALA A 39 -1.60 -10.93 -21.13
CA ALA A 39 -0.39 -10.38 -21.73
C ALA A 39 0.81 -11.23 -21.25
N GLU A 40 2.00 -10.99 -21.78
CA GLU A 40 3.23 -11.62 -21.26
C GLU A 40 3.44 -11.36 -19.76
N ARG A 41 4.09 -12.30 -19.05
CA ARG A 41 4.29 -12.20 -17.59
C ARG A 41 4.95 -10.90 -17.16
N SER A 42 5.93 -10.41 -17.92
CA SER A 42 6.61 -9.13 -17.66
C SER A 42 5.67 -7.94 -17.79
N GLN A 43 4.78 -7.94 -18.78
CA GLN A 43 3.77 -6.90 -18.98
C GLN A 43 2.75 -6.91 -17.85
N ARG A 44 2.25 -8.09 -17.43
CA ARG A 44 1.34 -8.19 -16.27
C ARG A 44 2.01 -7.67 -15.00
N PHE A 45 3.27 -8.04 -14.77
CA PHE A 45 4.04 -7.52 -13.63
C PHE A 45 4.23 -6.01 -13.68
N LEU A 46 4.52 -5.45 -14.86
CA LEU A 46 4.59 -4.00 -15.04
C LEU A 46 3.25 -3.33 -14.70
N MET A 47 2.15 -3.84 -15.26
CA MET A 47 0.81 -3.29 -15.03
C MET A 47 0.35 -3.40 -13.58
N LEU A 48 0.77 -4.45 -12.85
CA LEU A 48 0.55 -4.55 -11.40
C LEU A 48 1.21 -3.39 -10.64
N ASN A 49 2.40 -2.95 -11.05
CA ASN A 49 3.05 -1.84 -10.39
C ASN A 49 2.50 -0.48 -10.86
N ILE A 50 2.03 -0.40 -12.11
CA ILE A 50 1.33 0.79 -12.62
C ILE A 50 0.02 1.03 -11.87
N ILE A 51 -0.81 0.00 -11.65
CA ILE A 51 -2.06 0.16 -10.87
C ILE A 51 -1.78 0.62 -9.43
N LEU A 52 -0.72 0.10 -8.79
CA LEU A 52 -0.30 0.57 -7.46
C LEU A 52 0.15 2.04 -7.49
N THR A 53 0.87 2.45 -8.54
CA THR A 53 1.28 3.86 -8.70
C THR A 53 0.08 4.79 -8.90
N VAL A 54 -0.94 4.35 -9.66
CA VAL A 54 -2.19 5.10 -9.83
C VAL A 54 -2.92 5.26 -8.48
N MET A 55 -2.94 4.21 -7.65
CA MET A 55 -3.51 4.26 -6.30
C MET A 55 -2.73 5.21 -5.40
N ASP A 56 -1.40 5.15 -5.41
CA ASP A 56 -0.52 6.06 -4.66
C ASP A 56 -0.82 7.53 -5.01
N GLU A 57 -0.89 7.86 -6.31
CA GLU A 57 -1.16 9.23 -6.78
C GLU A 57 -2.56 9.71 -6.41
N ARG A 58 -3.56 8.82 -6.48
CA ARG A 58 -4.94 9.13 -6.08
C ARG A 58 -5.04 9.44 -4.58
N ASP A 59 -4.35 8.68 -3.74
CA ASP A 59 -4.50 8.73 -2.28
C ASP A 59 -3.46 9.64 -1.60
N GLU A 60 -2.53 10.20 -2.37
CA GLU A 60 -1.43 11.03 -1.88
C GLU A 60 -1.92 12.17 -0.98
N ALA A 61 -2.95 12.91 -1.41
CA ALA A 61 -3.49 14.03 -0.64
C ALA A 61 -4.06 13.60 0.72
N ALA A 62 -4.59 12.37 0.82
CA ALA A 62 -5.04 11.81 2.09
C ALA A 62 -3.87 11.44 2.99
N ALA A 63 -2.87 10.76 2.46
CA ALA A 63 -1.66 10.41 3.20
C ALA A 63 -0.93 11.64 3.76
N ARG A 64 -0.83 12.72 2.97
CA ARG A 64 -0.19 13.98 3.36
C ARG A 64 -0.79 14.61 4.63
N ARG A 65 -2.08 14.41 4.91
CA ARG A 65 -2.74 14.93 6.12
C ARG A 65 -2.21 14.28 7.40
N GLU A 66 -1.72 13.05 7.30
CA GLU A 66 -1.28 12.26 8.45
C GLU A 66 0.23 12.38 8.74
N VAL A 67 0.98 13.14 7.93
CA VAL A 67 2.45 13.22 8.04
C VAL A 67 2.94 13.69 9.42
N SER A 68 2.20 14.58 10.07
CA SER A 68 2.56 15.07 11.41
C SER A 68 2.43 13.99 12.47
N ALA A 69 1.36 13.18 12.40
CA ALA A 69 1.15 12.05 13.31
C ALA A 69 2.19 10.95 13.05
N LEU A 70 2.52 10.68 11.79
CA LEU A 70 3.57 9.72 11.45
C LEU A 70 4.93 10.15 12.02
N ARG A 71 5.33 11.42 11.86
CA ARG A 71 6.63 11.93 12.35
C ARG A 71 6.77 11.93 13.87
N SER A 72 5.66 12.10 14.59
CA SER A 72 5.67 12.10 16.06
C SER A 72 5.69 10.70 16.66
N ALA A 73 5.49 9.65 15.86
CA ALA A 73 5.58 8.27 16.31
C ALA A 73 6.98 7.95 16.84
N LEU A 74 7.10 7.44 18.07
CA LEU A 74 8.37 7.05 18.70
C LEU A 74 8.36 5.54 18.96
N PRO A 75 8.80 4.71 17.99
CA PRO A 75 8.95 3.27 18.20
C PRO A 75 9.84 2.98 19.42
N ALA A 76 9.34 2.11 20.30
CA ALA A 76 10.04 1.68 21.50
C ALA A 76 9.63 0.25 21.84
N ALA A 77 10.40 -0.72 21.34
CA ALA A 77 10.14 -2.16 21.43
C ALA A 77 8.71 -2.54 21.03
N TRP A 78 8.19 -1.95 19.95
CA TRP A 78 6.80 -2.17 19.50
C TRP A 78 6.57 -3.56 18.90
N CYS A 79 7.61 -4.21 18.36
CA CYS A 79 7.51 -5.58 17.88
C CYS A 79 8.77 -6.40 18.24
N PRO A 80 8.63 -7.73 18.40
CA PRO A 80 9.74 -8.59 18.83
C PRO A 80 10.67 -9.02 17.67
N PHE A 81 10.30 -8.71 16.43
CA PHE A 81 10.96 -9.23 15.22
C PHE A 81 11.60 -8.15 14.35
N LEU A 82 11.31 -6.86 14.58
CA LEU A 82 12.03 -5.75 13.97
C LEU A 82 12.57 -4.83 15.05
N PRO A 83 13.79 -4.32 14.88
CA PRO A 83 14.35 -3.41 15.83
C PRO A 83 13.84 -1.99 15.57
N ASP A 84 13.76 -1.15 16.60
CA ASP A 84 13.13 0.19 16.50
C ASP A 84 13.78 1.06 15.42
N GLN A 85 15.09 0.94 15.17
CA GLN A 85 15.78 1.68 14.11
C GLN A 85 15.24 1.38 12.71
N ALA A 86 14.76 0.15 12.47
CA ALA A 86 14.16 -0.19 11.18
C ALA A 86 12.80 0.50 11.01
N LEU A 87 11.99 0.54 12.08
CA LEU A 87 10.72 1.25 12.10
C LEU A 87 10.91 2.77 11.94
N ILE A 88 11.93 3.33 12.59
CA ILE A 88 12.31 4.75 12.47
C ILE A 88 12.76 5.07 11.04
N ALA A 89 13.64 4.26 10.46
CA ALA A 89 14.11 4.46 9.09
C ALA A 89 12.94 4.39 8.09
N TRP A 90 12.02 3.45 8.27
CA TRP A 90 10.82 3.34 7.44
C TRP A 90 9.88 4.53 7.62
N ARG A 91 9.58 4.94 8.86
CA ARG A 91 8.80 6.14 9.18
C ARG A 91 9.38 7.36 8.49
N ASP A 92 10.69 7.58 8.60
CA ASP A 92 11.36 8.77 8.05
C ASP A 92 11.36 8.76 6.53
N LEU A 93 11.55 7.59 5.90
CA LEU A 93 11.45 7.42 4.45
C LEU A 93 10.05 7.78 3.93
N ILE A 94 8.99 7.28 4.56
CA ILE A 94 7.62 7.58 4.15
C ILE A 94 7.28 9.04 4.45
N ALA A 95 7.61 9.53 5.65
CA ALA A 95 7.34 10.89 6.06
C ALA A 95 8.08 11.95 5.23
N ALA A 96 9.20 11.62 4.58
CA ALA A 96 9.87 12.50 3.63
C ALA A 96 9.08 12.61 2.31
N GLN A 97 8.52 11.50 1.83
CA GLN A 97 7.77 11.45 0.57
C GLN A 97 6.42 12.18 0.66
N ILE A 98 5.72 12.04 1.78
CA ILE A 98 4.40 12.66 2.00
C ILE A 98 4.45 14.03 2.71
N ALA A 99 5.64 14.58 2.96
CA ALA A 99 5.78 15.94 3.49
C ALA A 99 5.33 17.00 2.47
N PRO A 100 4.88 18.21 2.87
CA PRO A 100 4.68 19.31 1.93
C PRO A 100 5.93 19.54 1.06
N GLY A 101 5.77 19.49 -0.26
CA GLY A 101 6.88 19.58 -1.23
C GLY A 101 7.75 18.31 -1.38
N GLY A 102 7.48 17.27 -0.60
CA GLY A 102 8.04 15.93 -0.78
C GLY A 102 7.50 15.27 -2.04
N SER A 103 8.29 14.37 -2.62
CA SER A 103 7.94 13.63 -3.84
C SER A 103 7.93 12.14 -3.54
N SER A 104 6.93 11.44 -4.10
CA SER A 104 6.92 9.97 -4.10
C SER A 104 8.14 9.44 -4.83
N ARG A 105 8.72 8.36 -4.28
CA ARG A 105 9.82 7.59 -4.88
C ARG A 105 9.33 6.33 -5.58
N THR A 106 8.01 6.17 -5.77
CA THR A 106 7.42 4.97 -6.37
C THR A 106 8.03 4.68 -7.75
N LEU A 107 8.14 5.68 -8.62
CA LEU A 107 8.74 5.50 -9.96
C LEU A 107 10.24 5.20 -9.90
N GLU A 108 10.99 5.90 -9.06
CA GLU A 108 12.42 5.67 -8.82
C GLU A 108 12.70 4.22 -8.39
N ILE A 109 11.88 3.70 -7.47
CA ILE A 109 12.02 2.35 -6.93
C ILE A 109 11.55 1.29 -7.95
N LEU A 110 10.52 1.59 -8.72
CA LEU A 110 9.93 0.67 -9.69
C LEU A 110 10.79 0.51 -10.94
N ALA A 111 11.26 1.61 -11.51
CA ALA A 111 12.05 1.69 -12.75
C ALA A 111 13.06 0.55 -12.93
N PRO A 112 14.03 0.34 -12.00
CA PRO A 112 15.02 -0.71 -12.16
C PRO A 112 14.44 -2.14 -12.08
N ARG A 113 13.30 -2.34 -11.40
CA ARG A 113 12.66 -3.66 -11.25
C ARG A 113 11.97 -4.14 -12.53
N VAL A 114 11.60 -3.21 -13.41
CA VAL A 114 10.91 -3.48 -14.67
C VAL A 114 11.74 -3.14 -15.90
N GLY A 115 13.02 -2.79 -15.72
CA GLY A 115 13.93 -2.46 -16.81
C GLY A 115 13.52 -1.21 -17.59
N LYS A 116 12.96 -0.20 -16.92
CA LYS A 116 12.54 1.07 -17.49
C LYS A 116 13.16 2.25 -16.75
N THR A 117 13.10 3.43 -17.35
CA THR A 117 13.37 4.72 -16.72
C THR A 117 12.11 5.29 -16.07
N GLU A 118 12.28 6.20 -15.11
CA GLU A 118 11.16 6.95 -14.52
C GLU A 118 10.35 7.71 -15.56
N LEU A 119 11.01 8.29 -16.56
CA LEU A 119 10.36 9.04 -17.65
C LEU A 119 9.49 8.13 -18.53
N GLU A 120 9.94 6.91 -18.80
CA GLU A 120 9.13 5.93 -19.53
C GLU A 120 7.89 5.53 -18.74
N LEU A 121 8.04 5.26 -17.44
CA LEU A 121 6.91 4.94 -16.57
C LEU A 121 5.91 6.10 -16.47
N ARG A 122 6.42 7.34 -16.32
CA ARG A 122 5.59 8.53 -16.30
C ARG A 122 4.79 8.70 -17.59
N ARG A 123 5.43 8.53 -18.75
CA ARG A 123 4.75 8.59 -20.05
C ARG A 123 3.63 7.56 -20.16
N MET A 124 3.84 6.35 -19.63
CA MET A 124 2.80 5.31 -19.63
C MET A 124 1.59 5.67 -18.76
N LEU A 125 1.82 6.29 -17.61
CA LEU A 125 0.75 6.74 -16.72
C LEU A 125 -0.02 7.93 -17.30
N ASP A 126 0.66 8.81 -18.05
CA ASP A 126 0.07 10.03 -18.61
C ASP A 126 -0.66 9.80 -19.95
N ASP A 127 -0.37 8.68 -20.63
CA ASP A 127 -1.04 8.27 -21.86
C ASP A 127 -2.31 7.47 -21.55
N ALA A 128 -3.42 8.20 -21.33
CA ALA A 128 -4.70 7.58 -20.96
C ALA A 128 -5.21 6.52 -21.96
N PRO A 129 -5.16 6.72 -23.29
CA PRO A 129 -5.49 5.67 -24.26
C PRO A 129 -4.62 4.41 -24.10
N GLN A 130 -3.30 4.56 -23.94
CA GLN A 130 -2.41 3.41 -23.76
C GLN A 130 -2.69 2.70 -22.44
N LEU A 131 -2.88 3.46 -21.35
CA LEU A 131 -3.20 2.91 -20.04
C LEU A 131 -4.55 2.17 -20.04
N GLU A 132 -5.53 2.66 -20.82
CA GLU A 132 -6.79 1.96 -21.01
C GLU A 132 -6.59 0.61 -21.70
N ALA A 133 -5.82 0.58 -22.78
CA ALA A 133 -5.56 -0.64 -23.53
C ALA A 133 -4.74 -1.66 -22.73
N ASP A 134 -3.68 -1.22 -22.05
CA ASP A 134 -2.71 -2.11 -21.39
C ASP A 134 -3.16 -2.60 -20.01
N LEU A 135 -3.97 -1.81 -19.30
CA LEU A 135 -4.39 -2.10 -17.93
C LEU A 135 -5.92 -2.22 -17.82
N TRP A 136 -6.65 -1.14 -18.09
CA TRP A 136 -8.06 -1.04 -17.68
C TRP A 136 -9.01 -1.92 -18.51
N ALA A 137 -8.66 -2.24 -19.75
CA ALA A 137 -9.36 -3.24 -20.57
C ALA A 137 -9.31 -4.65 -19.97
N HIS A 138 -8.27 -4.94 -19.17
CA HIS A 138 -8.07 -6.25 -18.56
C HIS A 138 -8.47 -6.26 -17.08
N VAL A 139 -8.16 -5.21 -16.35
CA VAL A 139 -8.46 -5.03 -14.93
C VAL A 139 -9.34 -3.79 -14.79
N PRO A 140 -10.67 -3.91 -14.94
CA PRO A 140 -11.54 -2.74 -14.94
C PRO A 140 -11.45 -1.94 -13.65
N ARG A 141 -11.61 -0.62 -13.73
CA ARG A 141 -11.63 0.27 -12.54
C ARG A 141 -12.67 -0.15 -11.51
N GLU A 142 -13.80 -0.68 -11.97
CA GLU A 142 -14.87 -1.20 -11.11
C GLU A 142 -14.44 -2.44 -10.30
N LEU A 143 -13.61 -3.29 -10.87
CA LEU A 143 -13.00 -4.42 -10.16
C LEU A 143 -12.05 -3.90 -9.08
N LEU A 144 -11.21 -2.92 -9.40
CA LEU A 144 -10.33 -2.28 -8.41
C LEU A 144 -11.16 -1.74 -7.24
N ARG A 145 -12.19 -0.92 -7.52
CA ARG A 145 -13.08 -0.36 -6.49
C ARG A 145 -13.70 -1.45 -5.60
N THR A 146 -14.23 -2.51 -6.21
CA THR A 146 -14.85 -3.63 -5.47
C THR A 146 -13.82 -4.36 -4.59
N VAL A 147 -12.59 -4.51 -5.05
CA VAL A 147 -11.51 -5.11 -4.25
C VAL A 147 -11.13 -4.19 -3.10
N GLU A 148 -11.00 -2.88 -3.33
CA GLU A 148 -10.68 -1.91 -2.29
C GLU A 148 -11.74 -1.86 -1.19
N GLU A 149 -13.03 -1.92 -1.55
CA GLU A 149 -14.12 -2.00 -0.58
C GLU A 149 -14.05 -3.27 0.28
N ALA A 150 -13.68 -4.39 -0.34
CA ALA A 150 -13.46 -5.65 0.38
C ALA A 150 -12.24 -5.58 1.30
N MET A 151 -11.14 -4.94 0.85
CA MET A 151 -9.93 -4.72 1.66
C MET A 151 -10.27 -3.89 2.90
N LEU A 152 -10.97 -2.76 2.73
CA LEU A 152 -11.37 -1.88 3.82
C LEU A 152 -12.31 -2.56 4.81
N THR A 153 -13.27 -3.34 4.31
CA THR A 153 -14.20 -4.10 5.15
C THR A 153 -13.45 -5.13 6.00
N HIS A 154 -12.61 -5.94 5.37
CA HIS A 154 -11.85 -6.99 6.07
C HIS A 154 -10.84 -6.41 7.06
N ALA A 155 -10.17 -5.31 6.70
CA ALA A 155 -9.24 -4.60 7.58
C ALA A 155 -9.96 -4.05 8.82
N ARG A 156 -11.14 -3.43 8.65
CA ARG A 156 -11.96 -2.95 9.75
C ARG A 156 -12.37 -4.09 10.68
N ASP A 157 -12.89 -5.18 10.13
CA ASP A 157 -13.38 -6.30 10.93
C ASP A 157 -12.23 -6.97 11.70
N SER A 158 -11.06 -7.11 11.06
CA SER A 158 -9.82 -7.61 11.69
C SER A 158 -9.32 -6.69 12.81
N LEU A 159 -9.37 -5.36 12.61
CA LEU A 159 -9.00 -4.39 13.64
C LEU A 159 -9.96 -4.46 14.84
N CYS A 160 -11.26 -4.55 14.61
CA CYS A 160 -12.26 -4.71 15.67
C CYS A 160 -12.01 -5.99 16.47
N ALA A 161 -11.76 -7.11 15.79
CA ALA A 161 -11.45 -8.39 16.44
C ALA A 161 -10.18 -8.30 17.29
N TYR A 162 -9.11 -7.70 16.75
CA TYR A 162 -7.87 -7.44 17.50
C TYR A 162 -8.15 -6.58 18.74
N TRP A 163 -8.88 -5.47 18.58
CA TRP A 163 -9.15 -4.53 19.66
C TRP A 163 -9.93 -5.17 20.81
N MET A 164 -10.95 -5.99 20.50
CA MET A 164 -11.70 -6.76 21.49
C MET A 164 -10.83 -7.78 22.21
N ALA A 165 -9.92 -8.46 21.48
CA ALA A 165 -9.02 -9.45 22.07
C ALA A 165 -7.99 -8.84 23.03
N VAL A 166 -7.50 -7.62 22.76
CA VAL A 166 -6.47 -6.95 23.59
C VAL A 166 -7.03 -5.97 24.63
N SER A 167 -8.35 -5.77 24.63
CA SER A 167 -9.07 -4.95 25.63
C SER A 167 -10.15 -5.75 26.38
N PRO A 168 -9.86 -6.93 26.95
CA PRO A 168 -10.86 -7.67 27.72
C PRO A 168 -11.16 -6.93 29.03
N GLY A 169 -12.35 -6.32 29.12
CA GLY A 169 -12.95 -5.81 30.35
C GLY A 169 -12.40 -4.47 30.87
N SER A 170 -12.62 -3.38 30.12
CA SER A 170 -12.72 -2.04 30.71
C SER A 170 -14.07 -1.83 31.38
#